data_AF-A0A3Q0E549-F1
#
_entry.id   AF-A0A3Q0E549-F1
#
_cell.length_a   1.000
_cell.length_b   1.000
_cell.length_c   1.000
_cell.angle_alpha   90.00
_cell.angle_beta   90.00
_cell.angle_gamma   90.00
#
_symmetry.space_group_name_H-M   'P 1'
#
loop_
_entity.id
_entity.type
_entity.pdbx_description
1 polymer ?
#
loop_
_entity_poly.entity_id
_entity_poly.type
_entity_poly.pdbx_seq_one_letter_code
_entity_poly.pdbx_strand_id
1 'polypeptide(L)'
;MSLTNTERTIIKSMWGKISTQADMTGTETLERGVLFQSYPQTKTYFPHFDLHPGSAQLRAHGSKVVAAVGDAVKSIDNIAGALSKLSELHAYILRVDPVNFKLLSHCLLVTVAAHFPADFSAEAHAARLFQSYPQTKTYFPHFDLHPGSAQLRAHGSKVVAAVGDAVKSIDNIAGALSKLSELHAYILRVDPVNFKLLSHCLLVTVAARFPADFSAEAHAARDGFVSVVSSVLTEKYRWDPRTGRDSAHALESA
;
A
#
# COMPACT_ATOMS: atom_id res chain seq x y z
N MET A 1 0.50 -17.60 -8.30
CA MET A 1 1.79 -17.68 -7.57
C MET A 1 1.56 -18.44 -6.28
N SER A 2 2.48 -19.32 -5.90
CA SER A 2 2.48 -20.00 -4.60
C SER A 2 3.52 -19.39 -3.67
N LEU A 3 3.24 -19.36 -2.37
CA LEU A 3 4.19 -18.91 -1.35
C LEU A 3 5.32 -19.94 -1.22
N THR A 4 6.56 -19.45 -1.18
CA THR A 4 7.76 -20.21 -0.83
C THR A 4 7.75 -20.63 0.64
N ASN A 5 8.57 -21.62 1.00
CA ASN A 5 8.68 -22.08 2.40
C ASN A 5 9.15 -20.96 3.34
N THR A 6 10.08 -20.11 2.90
CA THR A 6 10.56 -18.95 3.67
C THR A 6 9.43 -17.97 3.92
N GLU A 7 8.65 -17.61 2.89
CA GLU A 7 7.49 -16.71 3.04
C GLU A 7 6.45 -17.29 3.99
N ARG A 8 6.17 -18.61 3.91
CA ARG A 8 5.23 -19.28 4.84
C ARG A 8 5.70 -19.16 6.28
N THR A 9 6.98 -19.38 6.55
CA THR A 9 7.57 -19.27 7.89
C THR A 9 7.48 -17.84 8.41
N ILE A 10 7.80 -16.84 7.58
CA ILE A 10 7.69 -15.42 7.94
C ILE A 10 6.24 -15.06 8.28
N ILE A 11 5.28 -15.46 7.44
CA ILE A 11 3.85 -15.20 7.65
C ILE A 11 3.35 -15.84 8.96
N LYS A 12 3.69 -17.11 9.20
CA LYS A 12 3.29 -17.81 10.45
C LYS A 12 3.90 -17.17 11.70
N SER A 13 5.18 -16.80 11.64
CA SER A 13 5.87 -16.12 12.73
C SER A 13 5.23 -14.77 13.05
N MET A 14 5.01 -13.94 12.03
CA MET A 14 4.34 -12.66 12.17
C MET A 14 2.91 -12.83 12.73
N TRP A 15 2.16 -13.81 12.23
CA TRP A 15 0.82 -14.08 12.69
C TRP A 15 0.75 -14.43 14.19
N GLY A 16 1.73 -15.17 14.70
CA GLY A 16 1.83 -15.45 16.13
C GLY A 16 1.84 -14.16 16.97
N LYS A 17 2.48 -13.10 16.48
CA LYS A 17 2.48 -11.77 17.12
C LYS A 17 1.17 -11.02 16.91
N ILE A 18 0.63 -11.00 15.69
CA ILE A 18 -0.64 -10.30 15.38
C ILE A 18 -1.80 -10.88 16.20
N SER A 19 -1.84 -12.21 16.36
CA SER A 19 -2.94 -12.89 17.04
C SER A 19 -3.11 -12.50 18.51
N THR A 20 -2.06 -12.02 19.19
CA THR A 20 -2.16 -11.55 20.58
C THR A 20 -2.83 -10.17 20.69
N GLN A 21 -2.98 -9.46 19.56
CA GLN A 21 -3.57 -8.14 19.45
C GLN A 21 -4.66 -8.09 18.37
N ALA A 22 -5.34 -9.22 18.13
CA ALA A 22 -6.25 -9.38 17.01
C ALA A 22 -7.43 -8.38 17.04
N ASP A 23 -8.03 -8.20 18.22
CA ASP A 23 -9.16 -7.27 18.40
C ASP A 23 -8.74 -5.84 18.12
N MET A 24 -7.61 -5.40 18.67
CA MET A 24 -7.06 -4.06 18.44
C MET A 24 -6.70 -3.87 16.96
N THR A 25 -5.93 -4.79 16.38
CA THR A 25 -5.47 -4.73 14.98
C THR A 25 -6.66 -4.66 14.01
N GLY A 26 -7.67 -5.51 14.22
CA GLY A 26 -8.85 -5.56 13.37
C GLY A 26 -9.73 -4.32 13.51
N THR A 27 -9.92 -3.86 14.74
CA THR A 27 -10.66 -2.62 15.00
C THR A 27 -9.95 -1.44 14.39
N GLU A 28 -8.64 -1.28 14.57
CA GLU A 28 -7.91 -0.13 14.02
C GLU A 28 -7.80 -0.13 12.49
N THR A 29 -7.72 -1.33 11.89
CA THR A 29 -7.79 -1.48 10.43
C THR A 29 -9.12 -0.95 9.87
N LEU A 30 -10.25 -1.19 10.56
CA LEU A 30 -11.59 -0.81 10.11
C LEU A 30 -12.03 0.58 10.62
N GLU A 31 -12.13 0.71 11.94
CA GLU A 31 -12.70 1.81 12.70
C GLU A 31 -11.75 2.99 12.84
N ARG A 32 -10.54 2.69 13.31
CA ARG A 32 -9.71 3.68 13.98
C ARG A 32 -8.75 4.40 13.05
N GLY A 33 -9.08 4.45 11.74
CA GLY A 33 -8.57 5.54 10.93
C GLY A 33 -8.04 5.27 9.55
N VAL A 34 -8.00 4.00 9.15
CA VAL A 34 -7.28 3.70 7.92
C VAL A 34 -8.24 3.41 6.77
N LEU A 35 -9.16 2.45 6.90
CA LEU A 35 -10.07 2.14 5.79
C LEU A 35 -11.16 3.21 5.61
N PHE A 36 -12.01 3.42 6.61
CA PHE A 36 -13.17 4.31 6.45
C PHE A 36 -12.81 5.80 6.37
N GLN A 37 -11.64 6.21 6.87
CA GLN A 37 -11.20 7.60 6.81
C GLN A 37 -10.40 7.89 5.54
N SER A 38 -9.45 7.03 5.15
CA SER A 38 -8.71 7.20 3.89
C SER A 38 -9.56 6.86 2.67
N TYR A 39 -10.54 5.96 2.82
CA TYR A 39 -11.40 5.48 1.74
C TYR A 39 -12.89 5.53 2.11
N PRO A 40 -13.50 6.73 2.24
CA PRO A 40 -14.90 6.88 2.67
C PRO A 40 -15.92 6.13 1.83
N GLN A 41 -15.63 5.87 0.55
CA GLN A 41 -16.49 5.09 -0.34
C GLN A 41 -16.76 3.67 0.18
N THR A 42 -15.86 3.11 0.99
CA THR A 42 -16.02 1.76 1.57
C THR A 42 -17.13 1.70 2.62
N LYS A 43 -17.55 2.85 3.19
CA LYS A 43 -18.67 2.93 4.14
C LYS A 43 -20.00 2.51 3.54
N THR A 44 -20.14 2.58 2.21
CA THR A 44 -21.36 2.19 1.49
C THR A 44 -21.77 0.73 1.71
N TYR A 45 -20.82 -0.14 2.08
CA TYR A 45 -21.10 -1.55 2.43
C TYR A 45 -21.61 -1.76 3.86
N PHE A 46 -21.59 -0.71 4.70
CA PHE A 46 -21.91 -0.79 6.12
C PHE A 46 -23.02 0.19 6.57
N PRO A 47 -24.15 0.34 5.84
CA PRO A 47 -25.20 1.28 6.23
C PRO A 47 -25.94 0.87 7.51
N HIS A 48 -25.75 -0.37 7.96
CA HIS A 48 -26.39 -0.99 9.12
C HIS A 48 -25.47 -1.06 10.35
N PHE A 49 -24.27 -0.48 10.26
CA PHE A 49 -23.31 -0.41 11.37
C PHE A 49 -23.28 1.00 11.96
N ASP A 50 -23.15 1.07 13.28
CA ASP A 50 -22.58 2.21 13.96
C ASP A 50 -21.09 2.28 13.61
N LEU A 51 -20.74 3.30 12.82
CA LEU A 51 -19.37 3.55 12.37
C LEU A 51 -18.61 4.55 13.26
N HIS A 52 -19.15 4.93 14.41
CA HIS A 52 -18.44 5.82 15.34
C HIS A 52 -17.22 5.13 15.96
N PRO A 53 -16.13 5.88 16.25
CA PRO A 53 -14.98 5.33 16.94
C PRO A 53 -15.35 4.71 18.29
N GLY A 54 -14.87 3.50 18.57
CA GLY A 54 -15.17 2.70 19.76
C GLY A 54 -16.40 1.78 19.64
N SER A 55 -17.12 1.80 18.52
CA SER A 55 -18.30 0.97 18.22
C SER A 55 -18.03 -0.51 18.47
N ALA A 56 -18.92 -1.13 19.24
CA ALA A 56 -18.89 -2.56 19.49
C ALA A 56 -19.10 -3.38 18.20
N GLN A 57 -19.88 -2.86 17.24
CA GLN A 57 -20.10 -3.52 15.96
C GLN A 57 -18.83 -3.55 15.12
N LEU A 58 -18.09 -2.44 15.08
CA LEU A 58 -16.81 -2.36 14.39
C LEU A 58 -15.76 -3.25 15.03
N ARG A 59 -15.64 -3.23 16.36
CA ARG A 59 -14.74 -4.14 17.09
C ARG A 59 -15.04 -5.60 16.76
N ALA A 60 -16.30 -6.00 16.88
CA ALA A 60 -16.72 -7.38 16.59
C ALA A 60 -16.46 -7.78 15.14
N HIS A 61 -16.65 -6.88 14.17
CA HIS A 61 -16.36 -7.18 12.78
C HIS A 61 -14.85 -7.23 12.50
N GLY A 62 -14.07 -6.32 13.10
CA GLY A 62 -12.61 -6.33 13.03
C GLY A 62 -12.02 -7.65 13.52
N SER A 63 -12.47 -8.13 14.68
CA SER A 63 -12.07 -9.44 15.21
C SER A 63 -12.42 -10.58 14.25
N LYS A 64 -13.59 -10.55 13.59
CA LYS A 64 -13.96 -11.57 12.58
C LYS A 64 -13.04 -11.53 11.35
N VAL A 65 -12.69 -10.35 10.86
CA VAL A 65 -11.77 -10.19 9.72
C VAL A 65 -10.39 -10.75 10.07
N VAL A 66 -9.83 -10.37 11.23
CA VAL A 66 -8.53 -10.86 11.66
C VAL A 66 -8.58 -12.37 11.95
N ALA A 67 -9.64 -12.89 12.57
CA ALA A 67 -9.80 -14.32 12.76
C ALA A 67 -9.78 -15.09 11.43
N ALA A 68 -10.47 -14.59 10.39
CA ALA A 68 -10.45 -15.19 9.06
C ALA A 68 -9.05 -15.19 8.42
N VAL A 69 -8.29 -14.10 8.58
CA VAL A 69 -6.87 -14.07 8.17
C VAL A 69 -6.08 -15.13 8.93
N GLY A 70 -6.35 -15.33 10.22
CA GLY A 70 -5.72 -16.37 11.02
C GLY A 70 -6.03 -17.79 10.56
N ASP A 71 -7.25 -18.05 10.16
CA ASP A 71 -7.62 -19.34 9.58
C ASP A 71 -6.93 -19.58 8.24
N ALA A 72 -6.77 -18.52 7.41
CA ALA A 72 -5.96 -18.59 6.21
C ALA A 72 -4.48 -18.89 6.51
N VAL A 73 -3.90 -18.30 7.56
CA VAL A 73 -2.51 -18.58 7.98
C VAL A 73 -2.34 -20.00 8.52
N LYS A 74 -3.30 -20.49 9.32
CA LYS A 74 -3.30 -21.88 9.81
C LYS A 74 -3.37 -22.87 8.65
N SER A 75 -4.17 -22.55 7.63
CA SER A 75 -4.37 -23.34 6.43
C SER A 75 -3.60 -22.79 5.22
N ILE A 76 -2.36 -22.31 5.41
CA ILE A 76 -1.59 -21.63 4.36
C ILE A 76 -1.36 -22.47 3.10
N ASP A 77 -1.46 -23.80 3.20
CA ASP A 77 -1.34 -24.74 2.09
C ASP A 77 -2.68 -25.02 1.38
N ASN A 78 -3.80 -24.62 1.99
CA ASN A 78 -5.16 -24.76 1.44
C ASN A 78 -6.06 -23.55 1.82
N ILE A 79 -5.62 -22.35 1.47
CA ILE A 79 -6.35 -21.10 1.78
C ILE A 79 -7.74 -21.11 1.12
N ALA A 80 -7.84 -21.60 -0.12
CA ALA A 80 -9.11 -21.66 -0.85
C ALA A 80 -10.14 -22.55 -0.14
N GLY A 81 -9.73 -23.72 0.37
CA GLY A 81 -10.61 -24.59 1.16
C GLY A 81 -11.02 -23.93 2.48
N ALA A 82 -10.06 -23.36 3.21
CA ALA A 82 -10.31 -22.72 4.51
C ALA A 82 -11.25 -21.52 4.42
N LEU A 83 -11.14 -20.71 3.36
CA LEU A 83 -11.96 -19.50 3.16
C LEU A 83 -13.16 -19.70 2.23
N SER A 84 -13.46 -20.94 1.80
CA SER A 84 -14.51 -21.25 0.82
C SER A 84 -15.87 -20.59 1.14
N LYS A 85 -16.36 -20.75 2.37
CA LYS A 85 -17.62 -20.14 2.83
C LYS A 85 -17.59 -18.61 2.82
N LEU A 86 -16.46 -18.00 3.17
CA LEU A 86 -16.29 -16.55 3.13
C LEU A 86 -16.21 -16.03 1.68
N SER A 87 -15.59 -16.81 0.79
CA SER A 87 -15.56 -16.51 -0.64
C SER A 87 -16.97 -16.49 -1.23
N GLU A 88 -17.77 -17.53 -0.96
CA GLU A 88 -19.18 -17.60 -1.39
C GLU A 88 -20.02 -16.45 -0.82
N LEU A 89 -19.84 -16.13 0.46
CA LEU A 89 -20.52 -15.01 1.11
C LEU A 89 -20.22 -13.68 0.40
N HIS A 90 -18.95 -13.39 0.10
CA HIS A 90 -18.57 -12.14 -0.59
C HIS A 90 -18.98 -12.12 -2.06
N ALA A 91 -18.95 -13.27 -2.75
CA ALA A 91 -19.30 -13.36 -4.16
C ALA A 91 -20.80 -13.23 -4.40
N TYR A 92 -21.63 -13.93 -3.61
CA TYR A 92 -23.05 -14.09 -3.94
C TYR A 92 -23.99 -13.24 -3.10
N ILE A 93 -23.62 -12.96 -1.84
CA ILE A 93 -24.50 -12.27 -0.88
C ILE A 93 -24.04 -10.82 -0.69
N LEU A 94 -22.80 -10.59 -0.23
CA LEU A 94 -22.32 -9.24 0.08
C LEU A 94 -21.94 -8.44 -1.17
N ARG A 95 -21.47 -9.13 -2.22
CA ARG A 95 -21.13 -8.56 -3.54
C ARG A 95 -20.22 -7.33 -3.43
N VAL A 96 -19.22 -7.41 -2.56
CA VAL A 96 -18.22 -6.35 -2.38
C VAL A 96 -17.36 -6.27 -3.62
N ASP A 97 -17.19 -5.07 -4.19
CA ASP A 97 -16.35 -4.89 -5.37
C ASP A 97 -14.89 -5.28 -5.04
N PRO A 98 -14.23 -6.11 -5.88
CA PRO A 98 -12.86 -6.58 -5.66
C PRO A 98 -11.84 -5.48 -5.34
N VAL A 99 -12.04 -4.24 -5.80
CA VAL A 99 -11.14 -3.12 -5.51
C VAL A 99 -11.01 -2.84 -4.01
N ASN A 100 -12.08 -3.05 -3.24
CA ASN A 100 -12.10 -2.74 -1.81
C ASN A 100 -11.25 -3.71 -0.98
N PHE A 101 -11.02 -4.93 -1.46
CA PHE A 101 -10.10 -5.86 -0.81
C PHE A 101 -8.65 -5.39 -0.88
N LYS A 102 -8.28 -4.68 -1.95
CA LYS A 102 -6.94 -4.06 -2.07
C LYS A 102 -6.77 -2.92 -1.07
N LEU A 103 -7.82 -2.12 -0.88
CA LEU A 103 -7.85 -1.05 0.13
C LEU A 103 -7.70 -1.66 1.53
N LEU A 104 -8.56 -2.62 1.90
CA LEU A 104 -8.47 -3.31 3.19
C LEU A 104 -7.09 -3.95 3.42
N SER A 105 -6.51 -4.59 2.39
CA SER A 105 -5.17 -5.19 2.50
C SER A 105 -4.08 -4.14 2.76
N HIS A 106 -4.14 -2.98 2.09
CA HIS A 106 -3.24 -1.86 2.37
C HIS A 106 -3.40 -1.37 3.80
N CYS A 107 -4.65 -1.15 4.23
CA CYS A 107 -4.99 -0.69 5.57
C CYS A 107 -4.47 -1.63 6.67
N LEU A 108 -4.64 -2.94 6.46
CA LEU A 108 -4.14 -3.96 7.39
C LEU A 108 -2.61 -3.94 7.46
N LEU A 109 -1.92 -3.87 6.31
CA LEU A 109 -0.46 -3.85 6.29
C LEU A 109 0.12 -2.62 7.01
N VAL A 110 -0.51 -1.45 6.82
CA VAL A 110 -0.11 -0.22 7.49
C VAL A 110 -0.35 -0.30 9.00
N THR A 111 -1.49 -0.86 9.41
CA THR A 111 -1.81 -1.07 10.83
C THR A 111 -0.80 -2.01 11.49
N VAL A 112 -0.50 -3.15 10.85
CA VAL A 112 0.51 -4.10 11.34
C VAL A 112 1.90 -3.45 11.40
N ALA A 113 2.27 -2.63 10.42
CA ALA A 113 3.55 -1.92 10.41
C ALA A 113 3.69 -0.96 11.60
N ALA A 114 2.60 -0.25 11.96
CA ALA A 114 2.59 0.67 13.10
C ALA A 114 2.70 -0.08 14.46
N HIS A 115 2.08 -1.25 14.59
CA HIS A 115 2.09 -2.03 15.83
C HIS A 115 3.34 -2.91 16.02
N PHE A 116 3.98 -3.30 14.93
CA PHE A 116 5.15 -4.19 14.96
C PHE A 116 6.37 -3.56 14.27
N PRO A 117 6.81 -2.35 14.67
CA PRO A 117 7.86 -1.61 13.95
C PRO A 117 9.21 -2.34 13.91
N ALA A 118 9.52 -3.15 14.94
CA ALA A 118 10.73 -3.97 14.98
C ALA A 118 10.76 -5.06 13.90
N ASP A 119 9.59 -5.57 13.51
CA ASP A 119 9.44 -6.57 12.45
C ASP A 119 9.35 -5.93 11.05
N PHE A 120 9.23 -4.60 11.01
CA PHE A 120 9.25 -3.78 9.80
C PHE A 120 10.53 -2.92 9.80
N SER A 121 11.71 -3.54 9.76
CA SER A 121 12.98 -2.81 9.82
C SER A 121 13.21 -1.82 8.65
N ALA A 122 14.07 -0.82 8.87
CA ALA A 122 14.46 0.17 7.86
C ALA A 122 15.21 -0.44 6.67
N GLU A 123 15.99 -1.50 6.88
CA GLU A 123 16.62 -2.26 5.79
C GLU A 123 15.57 -2.97 4.93
N ALA A 124 14.50 -3.47 5.54
CA ALA A 124 13.36 -3.98 4.78
C ALA A 124 12.70 -2.83 4.00
N HIS A 125 12.49 -1.65 4.62
CA HIS A 125 11.86 -0.47 3.98
C HIS A 125 12.49 -0.01 2.66
N ALA A 126 13.82 0.17 2.62
CA ALA A 126 14.50 0.64 1.41
C ALA A 126 14.43 -0.37 0.25
N ALA A 127 14.25 -1.66 0.55
CA ALA A 127 14.10 -2.73 -0.42
C ALA A 127 12.63 -3.16 -0.63
N ARG A 128 11.66 -2.63 0.14
CA ARG A 128 10.25 -3.09 0.10
C ARG A 128 9.67 -2.99 -1.29
N LEU A 129 9.91 -1.90 -2.01
CA LEU A 129 9.42 -1.75 -3.38
C LEU A 129 9.90 -2.92 -4.27
N PHE A 130 11.20 -3.19 -4.27
CA PHE A 130 11.78 -4.22 -5.12
C PHE A 130 11.49 -5.65 -4.65
N GLN A 131 11.32 -5.87 -3.35
CA GLN A 131 10.98 -7.17 -2.78
C GLN A 131 9.50 -7.50 -2.99
N SER A 132 8.61 -6.56 -2.68
CA SER A 132 7.16 -6.74 -2.79
C SER A 132 6.65 -6.60 -4.22
N TYR A 133 7.35 -5.84 -5.05
CA TYR A 133 6.98 -5.58 -6.44
C TYR A 133 8.18 -5.78 -7.37
N PRO A 134 8.63 -7.03 -7.61
CA PRO A 134 9.84 -7.31 -8.39
C PRO A 134 9.84 -6.72 -9.81
N GLN A 135 8.67 -6.50 -10.41
CA GLN A 135 8.53 -5.83 -11.70
C GLN A 135 9.12 -4.41 -11.72
N THR A 136 9.21 -3.73 -10.56
CA THR A 136 9.80 -2.39 -10.46
C THR A 136 11.33 -2.39 -10.66
N LYS A 137 11.99 -3.56 -10.53
CA LYS A 137 13.44 -3.69 -10.72
C LYS A 137 13.87 -3.42 -12.16
N THR A 138 12.96 -3.57 -13.13
CA THR A 138 13.26 -3.36 -14.57
C THR A 138 13.69 -1.93 -14.88
N TYR A 139 13.33 -0.95 -14.04
CA TYR A 139 13.76 0.44 -14.18
C TYR A 139 15.17 0.70 -13.62
N PHE A 140 15.77 -0.27 -12.92
CA PHE A 140 17.04 -0.13 -12.22
C PHE A 140 18.06 -1.23 -12.57
N PRO A 141 18.27 -1.59 -13.86
CA PRO A 141 19.22 -2.66 -14.22
C PRO A 141 20.69 -2.29 -13.93
N HIS A 142 20.95 -1.00 -13.70
CA HIS A 142 22.26 -0.42 -13.45
C HIS A 142 22.55 -0.19 -11.96
N PHE A 143 21.64 -0.59 -11.07
CA PHE A 143 21.79 -0.47 -9.62
C PHE A 143 22.11 -1.82 -8.98
N ASP A 144 22.99 -1.80 -7.97
CA ASP A 144 23.01 -2.78 -6.90
C ASP A 144 21.75 -2.60 -6.04
N LEU A 145 20.84 -3.57 -6.13
CA LEU A 145 19.58 -3.60 -5.39
C LEU A 145 19.65 -4.45 -4.11
N HIS A 146 20.84 -4.87 -3.67
CA HIS A 146 21.00 -5.58 -2.41
C HIS A 146 20.63 -4.68 -1.20
N PRO A 147 20.03 -5.23 -0.13
CA PRO A 147 19.82 -4.50 1.12
C PRO A 147 21.10 -3.77 1.59
N GLY A 148 20.96 -2.49 1.94
CA GLY A 148 22.09 -1.67 2.40
C GLY A 148 22.95 -1.03 1.31
N SER A 149 22.67 -1.30 0.02
CA SER A 149 23.34 -0.68 -1.14
C SER A 149 23.44 0.84 -1.01
N ALA A 150 24.64 1.37 -1.26
CA ALA A 150 24.86 2.82 -1.26
C ALA A 150 24.08 3.52 -2.39
N GLN A 151 23.90 2.85 -3.53
CA GLN A 151 23.11 3.38 -4.65
C GLN A 151 21.63 3.49 -4.28
N LEU A 152 21.07 2.48 -3.61
CA LEU A 152 19.71 2.53 -3.07
C LEU A 152 19.55 3.65 -2.04
N ARG A 153 20.49 3.78 -1.11
CA ARG A 153 20.45 4.85 -0.08
C ARG A 153 20.50 6.23 -0.71
N ALA A 154 21.37 6.43 -1.69
CA ALA A 154 21.50 7.70 -2.41
C ALA A 154 20.24 8.05 -3.20
N HIS A 155 19.65 7.07 -3.90
CA HIS A 155 18.43 7.30 -4.66
C HIS A 155 17.22 7.52 -3.75
N GLY A 156 17.07 6.72 -2.67
CA GLY A 156 16.04 6.93 -1.66
C GLY A 156 16.10 8.33 -1.03
N SER A 157 17.31 8.85 -0.79
CA SER A 157 17.50 10.22 -0.30
C SER A 157 17.00 11.28 -1.30
N LYS A 158 17.21 11.08 -2.61
CA LYS A 158 16.67 11.96 -3.66
C LYS A 158 15.13 11.91 -3.71
N VAL A 159 14.54 10.73 -3.58
CA VAL A 159 13.08 10.55 -3.55
C VAL A 159 12.49 11.30 -2.35
N VAL A 160 13.02 11.08 -1.15
CA VAL A 160 12.53 11.73 0.08
C VAL A 160 12.76 13.25 0.02
N ALA A 161 13.86 13.72 -0.55
CA ALA A 161 14.10 15.15 -0.75
C ALA A 161 13.03 15.78 -1.68
N ALA A 162 12.70 15.14 -2.80
CA ALA A 162 11.66 15.61 -3.72
C ALA A 162 10.27 15.62 -3.04
N VAL A 163 9.95 14.60 -2.23
CA VAL A 163 8.74 14.60 -1.41
C VAL A 163 8.77 15.77 -0.41
N GLY A 164 9.91 16.06 0.20
CA GLY A 164 10.09 17.22 1.07
C GLY A 164 9.88 18.56 0.36
N ASP A 165 10.31 18.69 -0.89
CA ASP A 165 10.08 19.89 -1.69
C ASP A 165 8.60 20.06 -2.07
N ALA A 166 7.89 18.96 -2.32
CA ALA A 166 6.44 18.96 -2.49
C ALA A 166 5.71 19.38 -1.20
N VAL A 167 6.16 18.92 -0.02
CA VAL A 167 5.61 19.37 1.28
C VAL A 167 5.83 20.87 1.49
N LYS A 168 7.03 21.39 1.22
CA LYS A 168 7.32 22.83 1.32
C LYS A 168 6.49 23.69 0.36
N SER A 169 6.05 23.08 -0.74
CA SER A 169 5.29 23.74 -1.81
C SER A 169 3.88 23.15 -1.91
N ILE A 170 3.24 22.88 -0.77
CA ILE A 170 1.98 22.12 -0.71
C ILE A 170 0.85 22.75 -1.56
N ASP A 171 0.85 24.08 -1.69
CA ASP A 171 -0.12 24.83 -2.51
C ASP A 171 0.28 24.93 -4.00
N ASN A 172 1.48 24.48 -4.37
CA ASN A 172 2.01 24.52 -5.74
C ASN A 172 2.94 23.32 -6.05
N ILE A 173 2.44 22.10 -5.79
CA ILE A 173 3.21 20.86 -5.99
C ILE A 173 3.61 20.70 -7.47
N ALA A 174 2.71 21.03 -8.41
CA ALA A 174 2.97 20.96 -9.84
C ALA A 174 4.15 21.85 -10.27
N GLY A 175 4.20 23.10 -9.77
CA GLY A 175 5.33 23.99 -10.01
C GLY A 175 6.64 23.44 -9.44
N ALA A 176 6.61 22.98 -8.19
CA ALA A 176 7.79 22.44 -7.51
C ALA A 176 8.36 21.18 -8.17
N LEU A 177 7.50 20.30 -8.67
CA LEU A 177 7.88 19.01 -9.27
C LEU A 177 7.92 19.04 -10.81
N SER A 178 7.76 20.20 -11.45
CA SER A 178 7.60 20.29 -12.91
C SER A 178 8.75 19.63 -13.69
N LYS A 179 10.01 19.86 -13.27
CA LYS A 179 11.21 19.23 -13.87
C LYS A 179 11.26 17.72 -13.63
N LEU A 180 10.82 17.27 -12.45
CA LEU A 180 10.81 15.85 -12.11
C LEU A 180 9.73 15.11 -12.90
N SER A 181 8.61 15.77 -13.17
CA SER A 181 7.52 15.26 -14.02
C SER A 181 7.99 15.11 -15.47
N GLU A 182 8.74 16.07 -16.01
CA GLU A 182 9.36 15.96 -17.35
C GLU A 182 10.38 14.82 -17.43
N LEU A 183 11.23 14.70 -16.41
CA LEU A 183 12.21 13.62 -16.32
C LEU A 183 11.52 12.25 -16.37
N HIS A 184 10.47 12.06 -15.57
CA HIS A 184 9.73 10.79 -15.54
C HIS A 184 8.94 10.54 -16.82
N ALA A 185 8.26 11.54 -17.36
CA ALA A 185 7.42 11.38 -18.55
C ALA A 185 8.22 11.15 -19.85
N TYR A 186 9.33 11.88 -20.04
CA TYR A 186 10.00 11.92 -21.34
C TYR A 186 11.28 11.10 -21.41
N ILE A 187 12.00 11.00 -20.29
CA ILE A 187 13.32 10.35 -20.24
C ILE A 187 13.22 8.96 -19.59
N LEU A 188 12.75 8.89 -18.34
CA LEU A 188 12.74 7.63 -17.59
C LEU A 188 11.58 6.72 -18.01
N ARG A 189 10.45 7.30 -18.40
CA ARG A 189 9.24 6.62 -18.87
C ARG A 189 8.78 5.50 -17.93
N VAL A 190 8.81 5.78 -16.63
CA VAL A 190 8.32 4.85 -15.60
C VAL A 190 6.82 4.70 -15.74
N ASP A 191 6.28 3.49 -15.90
CA ASP A 191 4.83 3.30 -16.05
C ASP A 191 4.09 3.90 -14.82
N PRO A 192 3.06 4.73 -15.03
CA PRO A 192 2.30 5.41 -13.97
C PRO A 192 1.84 4.49 -12.82
N VAL A 193 1.60 3.21 -13.08
CA VAL A 193 1.18 2.25 -12.03
C VAL A 193 2.21 2.11 -10.92
N ASN A 194 3.51 2.27 -11.23
CA ASN A 194 4.58 2.06 -10.24
C ASN A 194 4.65 3.16 -9.18
N PHE A 195 4.13 4.36 -9.46
CA PHE A 195 4.05 5.44 -8.46
C PHE A 195 3.09 5.08 -7.33
N LYS A 196 2.02 4.32 -7.62
CA LYS A 196 1.10 3.80 -6.60
C LYS A 196 1.79 2.77 -5.70
N LEU A 197 2.65 1.92 -6.28
CA LEU A 197 3.43 0.92 -5.55
C LEU A 197 4.46 1.58 -4.62
N LEU A 198 5.16 2.60 -5.12
CA LEU A 198 6.09 3.38 -4.30
C LEU A 198 5.36 4.13 -3.17
N SER A 199 4.22 4.77 -3.48
CA SER A 199 3.39 5.47 -2.49
C SER A 199 2.94 4.54 -1.36
N HIS A 200 2.49 3.33 -1.72
CA HIS A 200 2.15 2.28 -0.75
C HIS A 200 3.35 1.93 0.15
N CYS A 201 4.52 1.67 -0.43
CA CYS A 201 5.74 1.36 0.34
C CYS A 201 6.18 2.53 1.24
N LEU A 202 6.02 3.78 0.80
CA LEU A 202 6.31 4.96 1.60
C LEU A 202 5.40 5.04 2.83
N LEU A 203 4.09 4.82 2.67
CA LEU A 203 3.15 4.83 3.80
C LEU A 203 3.46 3.75 4.83
N VAL A 204 3.74 2.52 4.38
CA VAL A 204 4.16 1.43 5.27
C VAL A 204 5.46 1.79 6.00
N THR A 205 6.38 2.47 5.31
CA THR A 205 7.64 2.94 5.89
C THR A 205 7.42 3.99 6.97
N VAL A 206 6.59 4.99 6.71
CA VAL A 206 6.30 6.03 7.70
C VAL A 206 5.58 5.43 8.90
N ALA A 207 4.63 4.52 8.69
CA ALA A 207 3.89 3.85 9.77
C ALA A 207 4.81 3.09 10.73
N ALA A 208 5.74 2.29 10.20
CA ALA A 208 6.68 1.55 11.03
C ALA A 208 7.79 2.41 11.67
N ARG A 209 8.13 3.57 11.08
CA ARG A 209 9.20 4.44 11.60
C ARG A 209 8.70 5.47 12.61
N PHE A 210 7.45 5.91 12.47
CA PHE A 210 6.84 6.94 13.30
C PHE A 210 5.45 6.49 13.79
N PRO A 211 5.35 5.34 14.50
CA PRO A 211 4.06 4.78 14.88
C PRO A 211 3.25 5.71 15.78
N ALA A 212 3.91 6.49 16.65
CA ALA A 212 3.25 7.48 17.51
C ALA A 212 2.60 8.64 16.73
N ASP A 213 3.12 8.98 15.54
CA ASP A 213 2.64 10.07 14.68
C ASP A 213 1.78 9.57 13.51
N PHE A 214 1.48 8.26 13.49
CA PHE A 214 0.75 7.60 12.42
C PHE A 214 -0.70 7.32 12.84
N SER A 215 -1.39 8.37 13.26
CA SER A 215 -2.83 8.30 13.49
C SER A 215 -3.60 8.05 12.18
N ALA A 216 -4.83 7.58 12.36
CA ALA A 216 -5.93 7.64 11.42
C ALA A 216 -5.91 8.76 10.37
N GLU A 217 -6.12 9.96 10.87
CA GLU A 217 -6.20 11.19 10.11
C GLU A 217 -4.88 11.49 9.42
N ALA A 218 -3.77 11.23 10.12
CA ALA A 218 -2.45 11.43 9.56
C ALA A 218 -2.13 10.41 8.44
N HIS A 219 -2.67 9.19 8.47
CA HIS A 219 -2.61 8.27 7.33
C HIS A 219 -3.44 8.81 6.17
N ALA A 220 -4.71 9.12 6.38
CA ALA A 220 -5.58 9.63 5.32
C ALA A 220 -4.99 10.88 4.63
N ALA A 221 -4.46 11.81 5.42
CA ALA A 221 -3.78 12.99 4.89
C ALA A 221 -2.52 12.63 4.08
N ARG A 222 -1.69 11.70 4.57
CA ARG A 222 -0.48 11.26 3.86
C ARG A 222 -0.80 10.49 2.58
N ASP A 223 -1.81 9.62 2.59
CA ASP A 223 -2.26 8.87 1.40
C ASP A 223 -2.78 9.83 0.32
N GLY A 224 -3.61 10.79 0.71
CA GLY A 224 -4.07 11.86 -0.18
C GLY A 224 -2.91 12.66 -0.77
N PHE A 225 -1.95 13.07 0.07
CA PHE A 225 -0.77 13.81 -0.37
C PHE A 225 0.09 13.02 -1.38
N VAL A 226 0.45 11.76 -1.09
CA VAL A 226 1.27 10.97 -2.03
C VAL A 226 0.52 10.60 -3.31
N SER A 227 -0.81 10.53 -3.26
CA SER A 227 -1.67 10.40 -4.45
C SER A 227 -1.61 11.65 -5.34
N VAL A 228 -1.65 12.85 -4.74
CA VAL A 228 -1.46 14.12 -5.46
C VAL A 228 -0.07 14.20 -6.07
N VAL A 229 0.99 13.87 -5.30
CA VAL A 229 2.37 13.83 -5.82
C VAL A 229 2.49 12.87 -7.01
N SER A 230 1.92 11.67 -6.90
CA SER A 230 1.91 10.70 -8.01
C SER A 230 1.19 11.25 -9.23
N SER A 231 0.03 11.88 -9.04
CA SER A 231 -0.76 12.48 -10.11
C SER A 231 0.05 13.55 -10.86
N VAL A 232 0.67 14.49 -10.12
CA VAL A 232 1.56 15.52 -10.67
C VAL A 232 2.72 14.91 -11.46
N LEU A 233 3.42 13.93 -10.90
CA LEU A 233 4.56 13.29 -11.58
C LEU A 233 4.16 12.57 -12.87
N THR A 234 2.89 12.16 -12.97
CA THR A 234 2.33 11.47 -14.15
C THR A 234 1.55 12.38 -15.09
N GLU A 235 1.33 13.67 -14.77
CA GLU A 235 0.42 14.54 -15.53
C GLU A 235 0.89 14.79 -16.97
N LYS A 236 2.21 14.73 -17.20
CA LYS A 236 2.84 14.95 -18.51
C LYS A 236 2.95 13.68 -19.35
N TYR A 237 2.49 12.54 -18.84
CA TYR A 237 2.43 11.29 -19.58
C TYR A 237 1.31 11.39 -20.63
N ARG A 238 1.67 11.19 -21.91
CA ARG A 238 0.73 11.35 -23.02
C ARG A 238 -0.16 10.11 -23.18
N TRP A 239 -1.43 10.26 -22.81
CA TRP A 239 -2.52 9.39 -23.25
C TRP A 239 -2.83 9.67 -24.73
N ASP A 240 -2.75 8.67 -25.61
CA ASP A 240 -3.27 8.76 -26.98
C ASP A 240 -4.67 8.14 -27.08
N PRO A 241 -5.73 8.96 -27.26
CA PRO A 241 -7.11 8.49 -27.40
C PRO A 241 -7.34 7.50 -28.54
N ARG A 242 -6.49 7.51 -29.57
CA ARG A 242 -6.69 6.75 -30.81
C ARG A 242 -6.19 5.31 -30.72
N THR A 243 -5.25 5.04 -29.83
CA THR A 243 -4.57 3.73 -29.73
C THR A 243 -4.82 3.01 -28.41
N GLY A 244 -5.39 3.69 -27.41
CA GLY A 244 -5.68 3.11 -26.09
C GLY A 244 -4.43 2.62 -25.36
N ARG A 245 -3.23 3.10 -25.73
CA ARG A 245 -1.95 2.72 -25.13
C ARG A 245 -1.17 3.96 -24.73
N ASP A 246 -0.41 3.82 -23.64
CA ASP A 246 0.65 4.77 -23.29
C ASP A 246 1.74 4.74 -24.37
N SER A 247 2.12 5.92 -24.83
CA SER A 247 2.96 6.17 -26.01
C SER A 247 4.43 5.76 -25.88
N ALA A 248 4.78 4.94 -24.88
CA ALA A 248 6.11 4.35 -24.77
C ALA A 248 6.47 3.44 -25.98
N HIS A 249 5.47 2.89 -26.68
CA HIS A 249 5.66 2.02 -27.85
C HIS A 249 5.66 2.72 -29.21
N ALA A 250 5.37 4.03 -29.28
CA ALA A 250 5.20 4.72 -30.58
C ALA A 250 6.50 5.26 -31.20
N LEU A 251 7.66 5.08 -30.55
CA LEU A 251 8.95 5.59 -31.03
C LEU A 251 9.92 4.50 -31.54
N GLU A 252 9.50 3.24 -31.59
CA GLU A 252 10.28 2.15 -32.20
C GLU A 252 9.91 1.89 -33.69
N SER A 253 9.12 2.77 -34.31
CA SER A 253 8.65 2.58 -35.70
C SER A 253 8.74 3.84 -36.58
N ALA A 254 9.71 4.72 -36.33
CA ALA A 254 10.11 5.78 -37.26
C ALA A 254 11.60 5.72 -37.56
#